data_AF-A0A171C208-F1
#
_entry.id   AF-A0A171C208-F1
#
_cell.length_a   1.000
_cell.length_b   1.000
_cell.length_c   1.000
_cell.angle_alpha   90.00
_cell.angle_beta   90.00
_cell.angle_gamma   90.00
#
_symmetry.space_group_name_H-M   'P 1'
#
loop_
_entity.id
_entity.type
_entity.pdbx_description
1 polymer ?
#
loop_
_entity_poly.entity_id
_entity_poly.type
_entity_poly.pdbx_seq_one_letter_code
_entity_poly.pdbx_strand_id
1 'polypeptide(L)'
;MHDKGWQGQPLRPLGMTSPQFRGAPRKKDVYPTSPDGAIWFGSPVPQIASTLIAALAKRSEIVWGAARLRIRGFELEVPEPVVADESALVELETRTPVVLKHEDRYVLPGDGPYLDRLRHNLAHKADVLGLPAPREVRLLEAGPRRRFSVRGAPRIGARVRIGLVADPRFVDALRSWGLGLDTVQGFGWIR
;
A
#
# COMPACT_ATOMS: atom_id res chain seq x y z
N MET A 1 -13.42 12.58 3.36
CA MET A 1 -12.31 11.71 2.92
C MET A 1 -12.67 10.85 1.71
N HIS A 2 -13.80 10.12 1.73
CA HIS A 2 -14.19 9.24 0.62
C HIS A 2 -14.38 9.98 -0.72
N ASP A 3 -14.93 11.19 -0.71
CA ASP A 3 -15.27 11.90 -1.96
C ASP A 3 -14.24 12.97 -2.35
N LYS A 4 -13.61 13.61 -1.35
CA LYS A 4 -12.74 14.80 -1.55
C LYS A 4 -11.25 14.57 -1.25
N GLY A 5 -10.85 13.36 -0.83
CA GLY A 5 -9.49 13.08 -0.40
C GLY A 5 -9.13 13.65 0.98
N TRP A 6 -7.88 14.08 1.18
CA TRP A 6 -7.33 14.59 2.43
C TRP A 6 -6.79 16.01 2.27
N GLN A 7 -7.21 16.94 3.14
CA GLN A 7 -6.73 18.34 3.17
C GLN A 7 -6.70 19.04 1.80
N GLY A 8 -7.75 18.84 1.00
CA GLY A 8 -7.86 19.47 -0.34
C GLY A 8 -7.11 18.73 -1.46
N GLN A 9 -6.30 17.72 -1.12
CA GLN A 9 -5.63 16.84 -2.07
C GLN A 9 -6.49 15.59 -2.36
N PRO A 10 -6.53 15.08 -3.60
CA PRO A 10 -7.34 13.90 -3.95
C PRO A 10 -6.81 12.60 -3.34
N LEU A 11 -5.53 12.58 -2.97
CA LEU A 11 -4.88 11.45 -2.31
C LEU A 11 -5.47 11.19 -0.92
N ARG A 12 -5.44 9.91 -0.53
CA ARG A 12 -5.93 9.44 0.77
C ARG A 12 -4.76 8.76 1.46
N PRO A 13 -4.20 9.33 2.54
CA PRO A 13 -3.13 8.72 3.32
C PRO A 13 -3.64 7.51 4.10
N LEU A 14 -3.93 6.45 3.37
CA LEU A 14 -4.55 5.22 3.85
C LEU A 14 -4.10 4.06 2.96
N GLY A 15 -3.59 3.01 3.58
CA GLY A 15 -3.28 1.73 2.94
C GLY A 15 -4.07 0.59 3.55
N MET A 16 -4.27 -0.46 2.76
CA MET A 16 -4.67 -1.76 3.27
C MET A 16 -4.04 -2.87 2.43
N THR A 17 -4.00 -4.09 2.96
CA THR A 17 -3.67 -5.28 2.16
C THR A 17 -4.95 -5.91 1.58
N SER A 18 -4.80 -6.75 0.56
CA SER A 18 -5.77 -7.84 0.36
C SER A 18 -5.69 -8.82 1.54
N PRO A 19 -6.75 -9.61 1.82
CA PRO A 19 -6.69 -10.70 2.80
C PRO A 19 -5.48 -11.59 2.54
N GLN A 20 -4.68 -11.83 3.57
CA GLN A 20 -3.55 -12.77 3.52
C GLN A 20 -3.89 -13.96 4.41
N PHE A 21 -3.93 -15.14 3.83
CA PHE A 21 -4.26 -16.38 4.53
C PHE A 21 -3.00 -17.19 4.82
N ARG A 22 -2.86 -17.70 6.04
CA ARG A 22 -1.72 -18.52 6.46
C ARG A 22 -1.98 -19.99 6.17
N GLY A 23 -0.95 -20.72 5.75
CA GLY A 23 -1.02 -22.18 5.58
C GLY A 23 -1.90 -22.67 4.42
N ALA A 24 -2.44 -21.78 3.59
CA ALA A 24 -3.25 -22.16 2.45
C ALA A 24 -2.37 -22.66 1.30
N PRO A 25 -2.53 -23.90 0.82
CA PRO A 25 -1.74 -24.43 -0.29
C PRO A 25 -2.01 -23.60 -1.55
N ARG A 26 -0.94 -23.25 -2.28
CA ARG A 26 -1.07 -22.53 -3.56
C ARG A 26 -1.81 -23.43 -4.55
N LYS A 27 -2.93 -22.94 -5.07
CA LYS A 27 -3.63 -23.53 -6.21
C LYS A 27 -3.50 -22.60 -7.41
N LYS A 28 -3.37 -23.18 -8.60
CA LYS A 28 -3.32 -22.41 -9.84
C LYS A 28 -4.63 -21.64 -10.00
N ASP A 29 -4.53 -20.36 -10.36
CA ASP A 29 -5.65 -19.46 -10.69
C ASP A 29 -6.69 -19.19 -9.57
N VAL A 30 -6.40 -19.61 -8.33
CA VAL A 30 -7.27 -19.35 -7.17
C VAL A 30 -6.46 -18.69 -6.06
N TYR A 31 -7.02 -17.66 -5.43
CA TYR A 31 -6.40 -17.07 -4.25
C TYR A 31 -6.42 -18.09 -3.11
N PRO A 32 -5.27 -18.48 -2.55
CA PRO A 32 -5.24 -19.49 -1.51
C PRO A 32 -5.92 -18.92 -0.25
N THR A 33 -6.92 -19.65 0.26
CA THR A 33 -7.68 -19.28 1.45
C THR A 33 -7.54 -20.34 2.54
N SER A 34 -7.52 -19.91 3.80
CA SER A 34 -7.60 -20.77 4.97
C SER A 34 -8.52 -20.15 6.02
N PRO A 35 -8.88 -20.88 7.09
CA PRO A 35 -9.67 -20.31 8.19
C PRO A 35 -8.96 -19.16 8.92
N ASP A 36 -7.63 -19.04 8.77
CA ASP A 36 -6.80 -18.10 9.49
C ASP A 36 -6.12 -17.13 8.52
N GLY A 37 -6.55 -15.87 8.57
CA GLY A 37 -5.98 -14.81 7.77
C GLY A 37 -6.00 -13.48 8.50
N ALA A 38 -5.32 -12.51 7.91
CA ALA A 38 -5.25 -11.15 8.41
C ALA A 38 -5.36 -10.15 7.26
N ILE A 39 -5.87 -8.96 7.60
CA ILE A 39 -5.90 -7.78 6.75
C ILE A 39 -5.22 -6.68 7.56
N TRP A 40 -4.27 -6.00 6.94
CA TRP A 40 -3.65 -4.83 7.54
C TRP A 40 -4.34 -3.58 7.04
N PHE A 41 -4.51 -2.63 7.94
CA PHE A 41 -4.94 -1.27 7.66
C PHE A 41 -3.89 -0.34 8.25
N GLY A 42 -3.54 0.71 7.52
CA GLY A 42 -2.55 1.66 7.99
C GLY A 42 -2.84 3.06 7.50
N SER A 43 -2.40 4.04 8.27
CA SER A 43 -2.35 5.42 7.86
C SER A 43 -1.19 6.13 8.55
N PRO A 44 -0.45 6.98 7.83
CA PRO A 44 0.54 7.86 8.44
C PRO A 44 -0.09 9.07 9.14
N VAL A 45 -1.41 9.26 9.01
CA VAL A 45 -2.14 10.36 9.61
C VAL A 45 -2.85 9.85 10.86
N PRO A 46 -2.45 10.30 12.07
CA PRO A 46 -2.98 9.78 13.33
C PRO A 46 -4.51 9.83 13.42
N GLN A 47 -5.13 10.90 12.92
CA GLN A 47 -6.60 11.06 12.93
C GLN A 47 -7.31 9.98 12.11
N ILE A 48 -6.73 9.59 10.98
CA ILE A 48 -7.26 8.51 10.15
C ILE A 48 -7.03 7.16 10.84
N ALA A 49 -5.83 6.93 11.37
CA ALA A 49 -5.50 5.70 12.12
C ALA A 49 -6.44 5.49 13.32
N SER A 50 -6.66 6.51 14.15
CA SER A 50 -7.60 6.45 15.28
C SER A 50 -9.03 6.17 14.84
N THR A 51 -9.46 6.75 13.72
CA THR A 51 -10.79 6.49 13.15
C THR A 51 -10.92 5.04 12.68
N LEU A 52 -9.89 4.48 12.05
CA LEU A 52 -9.87 3.08 11.63
C LEU A 52 -9.95 2.15 12.83
N ILE A 53 -9.16 2.39 13.89
CA ILE A 53 -9.17 1.59 15.11
C ILE A 53 -10.57 1.61 15.73
N ALA A 54 -11.14 2.81 15.93
CA ALA A 54 -12.48 2.96 16.52
C ALA A 54 -13.58 2.30 15.67
N ALA A 55 -13.43 2.33 14.34
CA ALA A 55 -14.36 1.65 13.43
C ALA A 55 -14.22 0.13 13.50
N LEU A 56 -13.00 -0.41 13.42
CA LEU A 56 -12.73 -1.85 13.43
C LEU A 56 -13.12 -2.50 14.76
N ALA A 57 -12.90 -1.82 15.89
CA ALA A 57 -13.27 -2.30 17.21
C ALA A 57 -14.78 -2.60 17.36
N LYS A 58 -15.63 -2.00 16.51
CA LYS A 58 -17.09 -2.17 16.53
C LYS A 58 -17.60 -3.14 15.47
N ARG A 59 -16.71 -3.82 14.73
CA ARG A 59 -17.08 -4.75 13.66
C ARG A 59 -16.80 -6.19 14.07
N SER A 60 -17.71 -7.07 13.70
CA SER A 60 -17.55 -8.52 13.82
C SER A 60 -17.33 -9.20 12.46
N GLU A 61 -17.45 -8.44 11.37
CA GLU A 61 -17.37 -8.95 10.00
C GLU A 61 -16.83 -7.87 9.04
N ILE A 62 -16.06 -8.31 8.04
CA ILE A 62 -15.65 -7.53 6.88
C ILE A 62 -16.21 -8.21 5.63
N VAL A 63 -16.88 -7.44 4.78
CA VAL A 63 -17.30 -7.90 3.45
C VAL A 63 -16.19 -7.56 2.45
N TRP A 64 -15.58 -8.59 1.86
CA TRP A 64 -14.51 -8.45 0.88
C TRP A 64 -14.94 -9.05 -0.47
N GLY A 65 -15.47 -8.21 -1.35
CA GLY A 65 -16.11 -8.69 -2.59
C GLY A 65 -17.32 -9.57 -2.24
N ALA A 66 -17.32 -10.81 -2.72
CA ALA A 66 -18.34 -11.80 -2.36
C ALA A 66 -18.04 -12.55 -1.04
N ALA A 67 -16.83 -12.41 -0.50
CA ALA A 67 -16.44 -13.09 0.73
C ALA A 67 -16.90 -12.33 1.97
N ARG A 68 -17.36 -13.07 2.98
CA ARG A 68 -17.66 -12.54 4.32
C ARG A 68 -16.61 -13.08 5.28
N LEU A 69 -15.85 -12.18 5.87
CA LEU A 69 -14.71 -12.49 6.73
C LEU A 69 -15.08 -12.15 8.17
N ARG A 70 -15.23 -13.16 9.02
CA ARG A 70 -15.48 -12.96 10.45
C ARG A 70 -14.22 -12.41 11.13
N ILE A 71 -14.36 -11.32 11.86
CA ILE A 71 -13.28 -10.73 12.66
C ILE A 71 -13.20 -11.50 13.98
N ARG A 72 -12.02 -12.07 14.27
CA ARG A 72 -11.73 -12.75 15.54
C ARG A 72 -11.10 -11.83 16.59
N GLY A 73 -10.47 -10.76 16.12
CA GLY A 73 -9.79 -9.76 16.94
C GLY A 73 -9.04 -8.79 16.03
N PHE A 74 -8.44 -7.77 16.62
CA PHE A 74 -7.49 -6.89 15.95
C PHE A 74 -6.32 -6.62 16.88
N GLU A 75 -5.16 -6.36 16.29
CA GLU A 75 -3.94 -6.00 16.98
C GLU A 75 -3.47 -4.65 16.44
N LEU A 76 -2.99 -3.79 17.33
CA LEU A 76 -2.39 -2.53 16.93
C LEU A 76 -0.88 -2.75 16.74
N GLU A 77 -0.44 -2.69 15.49
CA GLU A 77 0.99 -2.72 15.15
C GLU A 77 1.52 -1.28 15.15
N VAL A 78 2.34 -0.94 16.15
CA VAL A 78 3.08 0.33 16.20
C VAL A 78 4.53 0.00 15.86
N PRO A 79 4.98 0.22 14.61
CA PRO A 79 6.36 -0.05 14.25
C PRO A 79 7.30 0.88 15.02
N GLU A 80 8.49 0.38 15.35
CA GLU A 80 9.56 1.25 15.83
C GLU A 80 9.91 2.27 14.74
N PRO A 81 10.06 3.56 15.08
CA PRO A 81 10.43 4.58 14.10
C PRO A 81 11.74 4.22 13.40
N VAL A 82 11.82 4.50 12.10
CA VAL A 82 13.08 4.32 11.37
C VAL A 82 14.11 5.31 11.92
N VAL A 83 15.16 4.76 12.55
CA VAL A 83 16.36 5.51 12.91
C VAL A 83 17.37 5.32 11.80
N ALA A 84 17.26 6.14 10.76
CA ALA A 84 18.21 6.18 9.65
C ALA A 84 18.66 7.62 9.41
N ASP A 85 19.91 7.79 8.96
CA ASP A 85 20.35 9.06 8.39
C ASP A 85 19.48 9.38 7.16
N GLU A 86 19.10 10.65 6.97
CA GLU A 86 18.37 11.11 5.78
C GLU A 86 19.09 10.81 4.46
N SER A 87 20.40 10.53 4.51
CA SER A 87 21.22 10.12 3.39
C SER A 87 21.28 8.60 3.18
N ALA A 88 20.80 7.80 4.12
CA ALA A 88 20.87 6.35 4.05
C ALA A 88 19.87 5.79 3.03
N LEU A 89 20.31 4.78 2.29
CA LEU A 89 19.45 4.02 1.39
C LEU A 89 18.64 3.01 2.20
N VAL A 90 17.32 3.18 2.22
CA VAL A 90 16.38 2.23 2.84
C VAL A 90 15.75 1.35 1.78
N GLU A 91 15.80 0.04 1.97
CA GLU A 91 15.08 -0.91 1.12
C GLU A 91 13.63 -1.12 1.60
N LEU A 92 12.68 -1.04 0.67
CA LEU A 92 11.26 -1.30 0.91
C LEU A 92 10.77 -2.38 -0.06
N GLU A 93 10.19 -3.47 0.48
CA GLU A 93 9.58 -4.55 -0.30
C GLU A 93 8.05 -4.50 -0.19
N THR A 94 7.37 -4.53 -1.33
CA THR A 94 5.90 -4.60 -1.36
C THR A 94 5.38 -6.03 -1.31
N ARG A 95 4.36 -6.26 -0.47
CA ARG A 95 3.64 -7.54 -0.39
C ARG A 95 2.49 -7.63 -1.37
N THR A 96 1.87 -6.50 -1.68
CA THR A 96 0.82 -6.40 -2.70
C THR A 96 1.33 -5.61 -3.90
N PRO A 97 0.87 -5.90 -5.13
CA PRO A 97 1.37 -5.22 -6.32
C PRO A 97 1.20 -3.69 -6.28
N VAL A 98 2.21 -2.98 -6.77
CA VAL A 98 2.18 -1.53 -6.95
C VAL A 98 1.46 -1.22 -8.27
N VAL A 99 0.47 -0.33 -8.19
CA VAL A 99 -0.27 0.15 -9.36
C VAL A 99 0.20 1.56 -9.69
N LEU A 100 0.57 1.78 -10.95
CA LEU A 100 0.92 3.09 -11.49
C LEU A 100 0.23 3.27 -12.83
N LYS A 101 0.01 4.53 -13.21
CA LYS A 101 -0.56 4.89 -14.51
C LYS A 101 0.24 5.98 -15.20
N HIS A 102 0.23 5.93 -16.53
CA HIS A 102 0.68 7.00 -17.41
C HIS A 102 -0.30 7.07 -18.59
N GLU A 103 -0.86 8.26 -18.86
CA GLU A 103 -1.84 8.47 -19.96
C GLU A 103 -2.98 7.44 -19.92
N ASP A 104 -3.58 7.26 -18.74
CA ASP A 104 -4.64 6.30 -18.43
C ASP A 104 -4.30 4.81 -18.61
N ARG A 105 -3.06 4.48 -18.98
CA ARG A 105 -2.56 3.10 -19.10
C ARG A 105 -1.81 2.68 -17.85
N TYR A 106 -1.95 1.41 -17.47
CA TYR A 106 -1.13 0.82 -16.42
C TYR A 106 0.30 0.66 -16.91
N VAL A 107 1.26 1.12 -16.10
CA VAL A 107 2.69 0.93 -16.35
C VAL A 107 3.26 -0.08 -15.36
N LEU A 108 4.16 -0.93 -15.84
CA LEU A 108 4.80 -2.02 -15.13
C LEU A 108 6.31 -1.80 -15.05
N PRO A 109 7.01 -2.44 -14.09
CA PRO A 109 8.46 -2.45 -14.10
C PRO A 109 9.01 -2.94 -15.43
N GLY A 110 9.97 -2.21 -16.00
CA GLY A 110 10.51 -2.43 -17.34
C GLY A 110 9.92 -1.51 -18.40
N ASP A 111 8.73 -0.93 -18.18
CA ASP A 111 8.20 0.13 -19.04
C ASP A 111 8.98 1.43 -18.77
N GLY A 112 9.37 2.14 -19.83
CA GLY A 112 10.16 3.38 -19.72
C GLY A 112 9.61 4.40 -18.69
N PRO A 113 8.29 4.70 -18.67
CA PRO A 113 7.72 5.67 -17.74
C PRO A 113 7.61 5.21 -16.28
N TYR A 114 7.89 3.94 -15.96
CA TYR A 114 7.55 3.37 -14.65
C TYR A 114 8.23 4.09 -13.49
N LEU A 115 9.56 4.28 -13.59
CA LEU A 115 10.34 4.85 -12.50
C LEU A 115 10.00 6.33 -12.27
N ASP A 116 9.76 7.08 -13.35
CA ASP A 116 9.35 8.48 -13.25
C ASP A 116 7.96 8.62 -12.63
N ARG A 117 7.03 7.72 -12.97
CA ARG A 117 5.70 7.69 -12.35
C ARG A 117 5.75 7.29 -10.89
N LEU A 118 6.65 6.40 -10.50
CA LEU A 118 6.88 6.05 -9.10
C LEU A 118 7.44 7.25 -8.32
N ARG A 119 8.46 7.93 -8.85
CA ARG A 119 9.05 9.14 -8.24
C ARG A 119 8.01 10.24 -8.08
N HIS A 120 7.22 10.50 -9.13
CA HIS A 120 6.14 11.48 -9.09
C HIS A 120 5.09 11.13 -8.02
N ASN A 121 4.66 9.87 -7.94
CA ASN A 121 3.72 9.42 -6.92
C ASN A 121 4.28 9.63 -5.51
N LEU A 122 5.55 9.29 -5.27
CA LEU A 122 6.19 9.48 -3.97
C LEU A 122 6.34 10.95 -3.60
N ALA A 123 6.73 11.81 -4.54
CA ALA A 123 6.79 13.25 -4.31
C ALA A 123 5.42 13.83 -3.93
N HIS A 124 4.33 13.41 -4.61
CA HIS A 124 2.98 13.86 -4.26
C HIS A 124 2.52 13.35 -2.90
N LYS A 125 2.91 12.13 -2.50
CA LYS A 125 2.63 11.63 -1.14
C LYS A 125 3.39 12.41 -0.07
N ALA A 126 4.64 12.80 -0.34
CA ALA A 126 5.42 13.63 0.58
C ALA A 126 4.78 15.01 0.76
N ASP A 127 4.35 15.64 -0.35
CA ASP A 127 3.62 16.91 -0.36
C ASP A 127 2.34 16.86 0.49
N VAL A 128 1.53 15.80 0.35
CA VAL A 128 0.31 15.60 1.18
C VAL A 128 0.60 15.56 2.68
N LEU A 129 1.80 15.14 3.07
CA LEU A 129 2.22 15.04 4.47
C LEU A 129 3.03 16.27 4.94
N GLY A 130 3.30 17.23 4.05
CA GLY A 130 4.20 18.35 4.34
C GLY A 130 5.64 17.91 4.60
N LEU A 131 6.07 16.81 3.98
CA LEU A 131 7.41 16.23 4.13
C LEU A 131 8.26 16.47 2.87
N PRO A 132 9.61 16.47 2.99
CA PRO A 132 10.49 16.56 1.83
C PRO A 132 10.26 15.40 0.84
N ALA A 133 10.27 15.71 -0.45
CA ALA A 133 10.27 14.69 -1.49
C ALA A 133 11.51 13.78 -1.36
N PRO A 134 11.41 12.49 -1.74
CA PRO A 134 12.56 11.60 -1.69
C PRO A 134 13.69 12.09 -2.60
N ARG A 135 14.91 12.06 -2.08
CA ARG A 135 16.12 12.48 -2.83
C ARG A 135 16.46 11.47 -3.91
N GLU A 136 16.24 10.20 -3.64
CA GLU A 136 16.58 9.12 -4.56
C GLU A 136 15.57 7.98 -4.50
N VAL A 137 15.26 7.41 -5.68
CA VAL A 137 14.42 6.22 -5.83
C VAL A 137 15.05 5.31 -6.88
N ARG A 138 15.32 4.06 -6.48
CA ARG A 138 15.83 2.99 -7.34
C ARG A 138 14.88 1.80 -7.33
N LEU A 139 14.66 1.20 -8.49
CA LEU A 139 14.03 -0.13 -8.57
C LEU A 139 15.13 -1.18 -8.41
N LEU A 140 15.03 -2.02 -7.37
CA LEU A 140 16.00 -3.07 -7.08
C LEU A 140 15.55 -4.42 -7.64
N GLU A 141 14.26 -4.72 -7.52
CA GLU A 141 13.68 -5.97 -7.98
C GLU A 141 12.23 -5.78 -8.41
N ALA A 142 11.81 -6.53 -9.42
CA ALA A 142 10.43 -6.55 -9.89
C ALA A 142 9.91 -7.99 -9.95
N GLY A 143 8.76 -8.20 -9.31
CA GLY A 143 7.99 -9.43 -9.43
C GLY A 143 7.20 -9.50 -10.74
N PRO A 144 6.53 -10.62 -11.00
CA PRO A 144 5.73 -10.80 -12.20
C PRO A 144 4.51 -9.87 -12.23
N ARG A 145 4.04 -9.56 -13.44
CA ARG A 145 2.75 -8.89 -13.69
C ARG A 145 1.61 -9.61 -12.98
N ARG A 146 0.73 -8.82 -12.36
CA ARG A 146 -0.51 -9.27 -11.74
C ARG A 146 -1.67 -8.40 -12.21
N ARG A 147 -2.83 -9.04 -12.42
CA ARG A 147 -4.07 -8.38 -12.83
C ARG A 147 -5.18 -8.81 -11.88
N PHE A 148 -5.91 -7.85 -11.35
CA PHE A 148 -7.09 -8.06 -10.52
C PHE A 148 -8.27 -7.29 -11.11
N SER A 149 -9.49 -7.77 -10.85
CA SER A 149 -10.71 -7.02 -11.13
C SER A 149 -11.22 -6.45 -9.81
N VAL A 150 -11.35 -5.13 -9.72
CA VAL A 150 -11.84 -4.43 -8.53
C VAL A 150 -13.04 -3.58 -8.96
N ARG A 151 -14.22 -3.92 -8.45
CA ARG A 151 -15.51 -3.29 -8.83
C ARG A 151 -15.71 -3.23 -10.35
N GLY A 152 -15.39 -4.33 -11.05
CA GLY A 152 -15.54 -4.44 -12.51
C GLY A 152 -14.43 -3.78 -13.35
N ALA A 153 -13.49 -3.06 -12.73
CA ALA A 153 -12.39 -2.42 -13.44
C ALA A 153 -11.06 -3.15 -13.19
N PRO A 154 -10.18 -3.30 -14.20
CA PRO A 154 -8.89 -3.94 -14.01
C PRO A 154 -7.99 -3.07 -13.15
N ARG A 155 -7.15 -3.71 -12.33
CA ARG A 155 -5.97 -3.16 -11.66
C ARG A 155 -4.78 -4.02 -12.02
N ILE A 156 -3.75 -3.41 -12.60
CA ILE A 156 -2.58 -4.12 -13.12
C ILE A 156 -1.35 -3.50 -12.47
N GLY A 157 -0.50 -4.37 -11.92
CA GLY A 157 0.68 -3.97 -11.19
C GLY A 157 1.66 -5.12 -11.03
N ALA A 158 2.77 -4.84 -10.35
CA ALA A 158 3.76 -5.84 -9.95
C ALA A 158 4.24 -5.56 -8.53
N ARG A 159 4.64 -6.59 -7.80
CA ARG A 159 5.39 -6.37 -6.55
C ARG A 159 6.78 -5.85 -6.92
N VAL A 160 7.31 -4.95 -6.11
CA VAL A 160 8.66 -4.41 -6.27
C VAL A 160 9.41 -4.40 -4.95
N ARG A 161 10.73 -4.40 -5.07
CA ARG A 161 11.66 -3.96 -4.04
C ARG A 161 12.34 -2.70 -4.54
N ILE A 162 12.32 -1.65 -3.73
CA ILE A 162 12.91 -0.35 -4.08
C ILE A 162 13.95 0.07 -3.05
N GLY A 163 14.94 0.81 -3.50
CA GLY A 163 15.84 1.57 -2.64
C GLY A 163 15.36 3.02 -2.61
N LEU A 164 15.30 3.61 -1.42
CA LEU A 164 14.77 4.95 -1.17
C LEU A 164 15.71 5.74 -0.26
N VAL A 165 16.12 6.93 -0.68
CA VAL A 165 16.79 7.92 0.18
C VAL A 165 15.81 9.05 0.43
N ALA A 166 15.34 9.18 1.67
CA ALA A 166 14.28 10.13 2.04
C ALA A 166 14.29 10.44 3.56
N ASP A 167 13.50 11.44 3.96
CA ASP A 167 13.21 11.72 5.36
C ASP A 167 12.68 10.46 6.07
N PRO A 168 13.24 10.05 7.23
CA PRO A 168 12.82 8.85 7.95
C PRO A 168 11.32 8.82 8.27
N ARG A 169 10.71 9.98 8.56
CA ARG A 169 9.26 10.09 8.81
C ARG A 169 8.46 9.78 7.56
N PHE A 170 9.00 10.09 6.38
CA PHE A 170 8.37 9.73 5.12
C PHE A 170 8.50 8.22 4.84
N VAL A 171 9.64 7.61 5.16
CA VAL A 171 9.83 6.16 5.08
C VAL A 171 8.81 5.44 5.97
N ASP A 172 8.66 5.87 7.23
CA ASP A 172 7.66 5.33 8.16
C ASP A 172 6.23 5.53 7.65
N ALA A 173 5.97 6.69 7.06
CA ALA A 173 4.67 6.98 6.48
C ALA A 173 4.33 6.03 5.32
N LEU A 174 5.31 5.68 4.48
CA LEU A 174 5.12 4.72 3.39
C LEU A 174 4.84 3.30 3.91
N ARG A 175 5.40 2.89 5.05
CA ARG A 175 5.10 1.56 5.63
C ARG A 175 3.63 1.40 6.02
N SER A 176 2.99 2.49 6.42
CA SER A 176 1.56 2.52 6.78
C SER A 176 0.62 2.96 5.64
N TRP A 177 1.15 3.54 4.55
CA TRP A 177 0.36 3.98 3.39
C TRP A 177 0.49 3.05 2.17
N GLY A 178 1.70 2.59 1.88
CA GLY A 178 2.04 1.83 0.67
C GLY A 178 2.55 2.69 -0.49
N LEU A 179 2.97 2.04 -1.58
CA LEU A 179 3.48 2.66 -2.81
C LEU A 179 2.39 2.78 -3.89
N GLY A 180 2.52 3.76 -4.78
CA GLY A 180 1.67 3.88 -5.96
C GLY A 180 0.23 4.30 -5.66
N LEU A 181 -0.66 3.89 -6.56
CA LEU A 181 -2.09 4.18 -6.57
C LEU A 181 -2.91 3.07 -5.91
N ASP A 182 -4.19 3.36 -5.66
CA ASP A 182 -5.18 2.38 -5.21
C ASP A 182 -4.81 1.66 -3.89
N THR A 183 -4.04 2.30 -3.01
CA THR A 183 -3.63 1.74 -1.70
C THR A 183 -4.81 1.38 -0.81
N VAL A 184 -5.90 2.16 -0.90
CA VAL A 184 -7.18 1.89 -0.22
C VAL A 184 -7.97 0.71 -0.83
N GLN A 185 -7.48 0.12 -1.92
CA GLN A 185 -8.06 -1.06 -2.58
C GLN A 185 -7.17 -2.30 -2.43
N GLY A 186 -6.13 -2.27 -1.59
CA GLY A 186 -5.29 -3.43 -1.33
C GLY A 186 -3.99 -3.49 -2.13
N PHE A 187 -3.50 -2.36 -2.68
CA PHE A 187 -2.31 -2.31 -3.54
C PHE A 187 -1.15 -1.55 -2.89
N GLY A 188 0.07 -1.91 -3.30
CA GLY A 188 1.30 -1.24 -2.90
C GLY A 188 1.74 -1.35 -1.43
N TRP A 189 1.05 -2.14 -0.61
CA TRP A 189 1.41 -2.36 0.80
C TRP A 189 2.85 -2.85 0.98
N ILE A 190 3.56 -2.26 1.94
CA ILE A 190 4.96 -2.56 2.29
C ILE A 190 5.00 -3.39 3.57
N ARG A 191 5.91 -4.37 3.63
CA ARG A 191 6.26 -5.08 4.87
C ARG A 191 7.69 -5.57 4.84
#